data_AF-A0A5N1LEV4-F1
#
_entry.id   AF-A0A5N1LEV4-F1
#
_cell.length_a   1.000
_cell.length_b   1.000
_cell.length_c   1.000
_cell.angle_alpha   90.00
_cell.angle_beta   90.00
_cell.angle_gamma   90.00
#
_symmetry.space_group_name_H-M   'P 1'
#
loop_
_entity.id
_entity.type
_entity.pdbx_description
1 polymer ?
#
loop_
_entity_poly.entity_id
_entity_poly.type
_entity_poly.pdbx_seq_one_letter_code
_entity_poly.pdbx_strand_id
1 'polypeptide(L)'
;MPKPSRRQILSGLSTGFATLLAGCTAAPDESNATSTTTADGNSPTEPTQAVPEFPGDTASEACPPFDDAAQVVCYEAVDPEAMPVVLVPETQTVQLDQPTDFTLRNRSAQRFEANFYNWQLYKRVDGGWYYIMPRSTPQPLAIMAAGEDHTWTLTVTTGSVNDGAAIDRVQGTESLSADGLGGGHYAFATDGWFEAGSYEEPIALAASFDLQADPLQLTTTAAIAETEWDGETLVARSTRGEADNDNDEHDAYMLERIDDSEPHAEQIIIEQVVRDDQLRDAIALSREYDAARVRIEEFTSSIPPFGLDDSRIYEFQGERYQVTTRAGDST
;
A
#
# COMPACT_ATOMS: atom_id res chain seq x y z
N MET A 1 16.92 32.60 -10.81
CA MET A 1 17.98 32.23 -9.86
C MET A 1 17.98 30.71 -9.72
N PRO A 2 19.16 30.06 -9.73
CA PRO A 2 19.29 28.61 -9.90
C PRO A 2 19.00 27.84 -8.60
N LYS A 3 18.49 26.60 -8.75
CA LYS A 3 18.41 25.57 -7.69
C LYS A 3 19.79 25.31 -7.07
N PRO A 4 19.87 25.03 -5.76
CA PRO A 4 20.97 24.24 -5.23
C PRO A 4 20.63 22.75 -5.22
N SER A 5 21.63 21.97 -5.61
CA SER A 5 21.68 20.52 -5.70
C SER A 5 22.57 19.96 -4.57
N ARG A 6 22.20 18.74 -4.13
CA ARG A 6 22.95 17.64 -3.49
C ARG A 6 24.14 17.89 -2.54
N ARG A 7 24.04 17.11 -1.43
CA ARG A 7 25.07 16.35 -0.69
C ARG A 7 26.34 17.09 -0.24
N GLN A 8 26.52 17.16 1.08
CA GLN A 8 27.84 17.07 1.69
C GLN A 8 27.85 16.04 2.82
N ILE A 9 28.79 15.11 2.68
CA ILE A 9 29.29 14.17 3.68
C ILE A 9 30.15 14.97 4.66
N LEU A 10 30.05 14.68 5.96
CA LEU A 10 31.14 14.97 6.90
C LEU A 10 31.21 13.91 8.00
N SER A 11 32.29 13.15 7.92
CA SER A 11 32.82 12.29 8.97
C SER A 11 33.47 13.12 10.07
N GLY A 12 33.46 12.58 11.29
CA GLY A 12 34.51 12.83 12.28
C GLY A 12 34.07 13.60 13.52
N LEU A 13 34.12 12.93 14.67
CA LEU A 13 34.97 13.34 15.81
C LEU A 13 34.96 12.23 16.87
N SER A 14 36.10 11.55 16.97
CA SER A 14 36.48 10.68 18.07
C SER A 14 37.48 11.41 18.97
N THR A 15 37.18 11.44 20.27
CA THR A 15 38.07 11.75 21.43
C THR A 15 37.22 11.43 22.66
N GLY A 16 37.58 10.66 23.68
CA GLY A 16 38.86 10.13 24.17
C GLY A 16 38.85 10.25 25.71
N PHE A 17 39.56 9.33 26.40
CA PHE A 17 39.88 9.24 27.85
C PHE A 17 38.87 8.50 28.78
N ALA A 18 39.26 7.64 29.73
CA ALA A 18 40.54 7.01 30.08
C ALA A 18 40.34 5.83 31.06
N THR A 19 41.17 4.79 30.88
CA THR A 19 41.83 3.90 31.87
C THR A 19 41.14 3.46 33.17
N LEU A 20 41.12 2.14 33.39
CA LEU A 20 41.66 1.51 34.62
C LEU A 20 42.36 0.17 34.29
N LEU A 21 43.51 -0.03 34.94
CA LEU A 21 44.47 -1.12 34.81
C LEU A 21 44.14 -2.31 35.72
N ALA A 22 44.36 -3.54 35.20
CA ALA A 22 44.92 -4.71 35.89
C ALA A 22 45.03 -5.81 34.79
N GLY A 23 46.16 -6.44 34.45
CA GLY A 23 47.32 -6.80 35.25
C GLY A 23 47.34 -8.32 35.39
N CYS A 24 47.98 -9.05 34.47
CA CYS A 24 48.77 -10.24 34.77
C CYS A 24 49.55 -10.73 33.54
N THR A 25 50.82 -11.00 33.80
CA THR A 25 51.93 -11.24 32.89
C THR A 25 52.16 -12.71 32.60
N ALA A 26 52.44 -13.08 31.35
CA ALA A 26 53.40 -14.13 31.02
C ALA A 26 53.94 -13.89 29.59
N ALA A 27 55.25 -13.69 29.51
CA ALA A 27 56.04 -13.54 28.28
C ALA A 27 56.80 -14.85 27.98
N PRO A 28 57.71 -14.91 26.99
CA PRO A 28 57.45 -15.34 25.63
C PRO A 28 58.26 -16.59 25.26
N ASP A 29 58.03 -17.17 24.09
CA ASP A 29 59.09 -17.93 23.42
C ASP A 29 59.22 -17.44 21.97
N GLU A 30 60.36 -16.82 21.71
CA GLU A 30 60.85 -16.49 20.38
C GLU A 30 61.32 -17.77 19.70
N SER A 31 60.94 -17.96 18.44
CA SER A 31 61.81 -18.62 17.47
C SER A 31 61.53 -18.07 16.08
N ASN A 32 62.47 -17.24 15.64
CA ASN A 32 62.63 -16.77 14.27
C ASN A 32 62.68 -17.95 13.29
N ALA A 33 61.80 -17.94 12.30
CA ALA A 33 62.06 -18.53 11.00
C ALA A 33 61.51 -17.61 9.92
N THR A 34 62.42 -16.82 9.34
CA THR A 34 62.19 -16.11 8.09
C THR A 34 61.98 -17.13 6.98
N SER A 35 60.74 -17.25 6.49
CA SER A 35 60.45 -17.86 5.18
C SER A 35 59.73 -16.83 4.32
N THR A 36 60.51 -16.18 3.47
CA THR A 36 60.01 -15.37 2.35
C THR A 36 59.34 -16.31 1.37
N THR A 37 58.00 -16.30 1.33
CA THR A 37 57.22 -16.97 0.28
C THR A 37 56.24 -15.96 -0.29
N THR A 38 56.66 -15.31 -1.38
CA THR A 38 55.76 -14.75 -2.39
C THR A 38 55.08 -15.92 -3.11
N ALA A 39 53.78 -16.11 -2.88
CA ALA A 39 52.91 -16.85 -3.80
C ALA A 39 51.44 -16.53 -3.49
N ASP A 40 50.85 -15.80 -4.43
CA ASP A 40 49.47 -15.88 -4.91
C ASP A 40 48.34 -15.67 -3.89
N GLY A 41 47.96 -14.40 -3.78
CA GLY A 41 46.60 -14.01 -3.44
C GLY A 41 45.63 -14.52 -4.50
N ASN A 42 45.24 -15.79 -4.39
CA ASN A 42 44.03 -16.29 -5.00
C ASN A 42 42.99 -16.41 -3.89
N SER A 43 42.57 -15.25 -3.37
CA SER A 43 41.31 -15.18 -2.63
C SER A 43 40.24 -15.61 -3.63
N PRO A 44 39.46 -16.67 -3.38
CA PRO A 44 38.35 -17.01 -4.26
C PRO A 44 37.46 -15.78 -4.30
N THR A 45 37.37 -15.12 -5.46
CA THR A 45 36.23 -14.26 -5.71
C THR A 45 35.05 -15.22 -5.65
N GLU A 46 34.25 -15.15 -4.58
CA GLU A 46 32.96 -15.84 -4.57
C GLU A 46 32.29 -15.48 -5.89
N PRO A 47 31.84 -16.47 -6.68
CA PRO A 47 31.13 -16.16 -7.90
C PRO A 47 29.94 -15.28 -7.52
N THR A 48 29.92 -14.05 -8.03
CA THR A 48 28.76 -13.17 -7.90
C THR A 48 27.58 -13.95 -8.45
N GLN A 49 26.69 -14.40 -7.57
CA GLN A 49 25.50 -15.12 -8.00
C GLN A 49 24.68 -14.15 -8.85
N ALA A 50 24.23 -14.61 -10.02
CA ALA A 50 23.33 -13.85 -10.88
C ALA A 50 21.88 -14.06 -10.42
N VAL A 51 21.00 -13.10 -10.69
CA VAL A 51 19.55 -13.26 -10.44
C VAL A 51 19.05 -14.54 -11.12
N PRO A 52 18.22 -15.38 -10.46
CA PRO A 52 17.63 -16.56 -11.06
C PRO A 52 16.90 -16.25 -12.37
N GLU A 53 17.02 -17.13 -13.36
CA GLU A 53 16.31 -16.98 -14.63
C GLU A 53 14.81 -17.30 -14.46
N PHE A 54 13.95 -16.48 -15.06
CA PHE A 54 12.51 -16.73 -15.16
C PHE A 54 12.20 -17.39 -16.50
N PRO A 55 11.58 -18.58 -16.53
CA PRO A 55 11.32 -19.26 -17.79
C PRO A 55 10.05 -18.73 -18.46
N GLY A 56 10.15 -18.48 -19.77
CA GLY A 56 9.00 -18.12 -20.61
C GLY A 56 8.53 -16.68 -20.46
N ASP A 57 7.31 -16.43 -20.91
CA ASP A 57 6.58 -15.19 -20.65
C ASP A 57 5.78 -15.36 -19.37
N THR A 58 6.03 -14.50 -18.39
CA THR A 58 5.53 -14.61 -17.02
C THR A 58 4.51 -13.52 -16.69
N ALA A 59 4.22 -12.61 -17.62
CA ALA A 59 3.18 -11.60 -17.49
C ALA A 59 1.87 -12.03 -18.14
N SER A 60 0.74 -11.49 -17.65
CA SER A 60 -0.59 -11.72 -18.22
C SER A 60 -1.55 -10.62 -17.80
N GLU A 61 -2.53 -10.33 -18.64
CA GLU A 61 -3.65 -9.41 -18.37
C GLU A 61 -4.57 -9.86 -17.22
N ALA A 62 -4.38 -11.10 -16.74
CA ALA A 62 -5.02 -11.60 -15.53
C ALA A 62 -4.42 -10.98 -14.25
N CYS A 63 -3.26 -10.31 -14.35
CA CYS A 63 -2.64 -9.59 -13.25
C CYS A 63 -2.52 -8.08 -13.56
N PRO A 64 -2.36 -7.23 -12.54
CA PRO A 64 -2.01 -5.82 -12.74
C PRO A 64 -0.71 -5.66 -13.54
N PRO A 65 -0.53 -4.55 -14.27
CA PRO A 65 0.63 -4.35 -15.14
C PRO A 65 1.95 -4.09 -14.39
N PHE A 66 1.89 -3.56 -13.16
CA PHE A 66 3.07 -3.19 -12.33
C PHE A 66 4.14 -2.41 -13.12
N ASP A 67 3.82 -1.21 -13.59
CA ASP A 67 4.65 -0.45 -14.53
C ASP A 67 6.09 -0.13 -14.04
N ASP A 68 6.32 -0.15 -12.72
CA ASP A 68 7.62 0.09 -12.11
C ASP A 68 8.43 -1.20 -11.84
N ALA A 69 7.87 -2.39 -12.11
CA ALA A 69 8.54 -3.66 -11.91
C ALA A 69 9.43 -4.03 -13.11
N ALA A 70 10.63 -4.52 -12.83
CA ALA A 70 11.51 -5.05 -13.87
C ALA A 70 11.03 -6.39 -14.42
N GLN A 71 10.27 -7.13 -13.60
CA GLN A 71 9.70 -8.43 -13.94
C GLN A 71 8.35 -8.59 -13.25
N VAL A 72 7.35 -9.11 -13.97
CA VAL A 72 6.07 -9.53 -13.40
C VAL A 72 5.97 -11.05 -13.45
N VAL A 73 5.55 -11.67 -12.36
CA VAL A 73 5.22 -13.10 -12.27
C VAL A 73 3.75 -13.23 -11.93
N CYS A 74 2.93 -13.38 -12.96
CA CYS A 74 1.51 -13.62 -12.85
C CYS A 74 1.26 -15.12 -12.72
N TYR A 75 0.63 -15.55 -11.63
CA TYR A 75 0.34 -16.97 -11.35
C TYR A 75 -0.36 -17.66 -12.53
N GLU A 76 -1.26 -16.95 -13.21
CA GLU A 76 -2.03 -17.44 -14.36
C GLU A 76 -1.20 -17.64 -15.63
N ALA A 77 -0.01 -17.07 -15.71
CA ALA A 77 0.88 -17.17 -16.86
C ALA A 77 1.93 -18.28 -16.73
N VAL A 78 2.13 -18.79 -15.52
CA VAL A 78 3.31 -19.59 -15.17
C VAL A 78 2.98 -20.98 -14.65
N ASP A 79 3.92 -21.91 -14.80
CA ASP A 79 3.94 -23.13 -14.00
C ASP A 79 4.60 -22.81 -12.64
N PRO A 80 3.86 -22.84 -11.51
CA PRO A 80 4.39 -22.44 -10.22
C PRO A 80 5.57 -23.32 -9.74
N GLU A 81 5.67 -24.56 -10.22
CA GLU A 81 6.76 -25.47 -9.85
C GLU A 81 8.05 -25.19 -10.65
N ALA A 82 7.95 -24.46 -11.76
CA ALA A 82 9.09 -24.07 -12.59
C ALA A 82 9.65 -22.68 -12.24
N MET A 83 8.93 -21.88 -11.44
CA MET A 83 9.33 -20.52 -11.08
C MET A 83 10.32 -20.50 -9.92
N PRO A 84 11.36 -19.64 -9.96
CA PRO A 84 12.28 -19.46 -8.83
C PRO A 84 11.59 -18.78 -7.63
N VAL A 85 10.60 -17.93 -7.88
CA VAL A 85 9.74 -17.32 -6.89
C VAL A 85 8.34 -17.13 -7.47
N VAL A 86 7.29 -17.46 -6.71
CA VAL A 86 5.90 -17.36 -7.17
C VAL A 86 4.95 -17.13 -6.00
N LEU A 87 3.89 -16.37 -6.23
CA LEU A 87 2.77 -16.20 -5.30
C LEU A 87 1.65 -17.16 -5.68
N VAL A 88 1.32 -18.09 -4.79
CA VAL A 88 0.36 -19.18 -5.07
C VAL A 88 -0.88 -18.98 -4.21
N PRO A 89 -2.07 -18.81 -4.83
CA PRO A 89 -3.33 -18.78 -4.09
C PRO A 89 -3.75 -20.20 -3.68
N GLU A 90 -4.38 -20.35 -2.52
CA GLU A 90 -5.05 -21.60 -2.13
C GLU A 90 -6.20 -21.94 -3.07
N THR A 91 -6.97 -20.91 -3.44
CA THR A 91 -8.11 -20.99 -4.37
C THR A 91 -8.19 -19.68 -5.16
N GLN A 92 -8.63 -19.77 -6.41
CA GLN A 92 -8.97 -18.61 -7.24
C GLN A 92 -10.45 -18.22 -7.13
N THR A 93 -11.20 -18.84 -6.23
CA THR A 93 -12.58 -18.48 -5.91
C THR A 93 -12.69 -18.29 -4.40
N VAL A 94 -12.92 -17.05 -3.99
CA VAL A 94 -12.98 -16.61 -2.59
C VAL A 94 -14.42 -16.31 -2.20
N GLN A 95 -14.78 -16.64 -0.96
CA GLN A 95 -16.10 -16.37 -0.37
C GLN A 95 -15.94 -15.34 0.75
N LEU A 96 -17.00 -14.57 1.02
CA LEU A 96 -17.02 -13.70 2.21
C LEU A 96 -16.86 -14.51 3.50
N ASP A 97 -16.21 -13.91 4.49
CA ASP A 97 -16.00 -14.44 5.84
C ASP A 97 -15.24 -15.78 5.91
N GLN A 98 -14.71 -16.27 4.78
CA GLN A 98 -13.89 -17.46 4.71
C GLN A 98 -12.42 -17.06 4.53
N PRO A 99 -11.51 -17.50 5.42
CA PRO A 99 -10.09 -17.27 5.23
C PRO A 99 -9.60 -18.00 3.98
N THR A 100 -8.75 -17.34 3.20
CA THR A 100 -8.07 -17.91 2.03
C THR A 100 -6.59 -17.55 2.06
N ASP A 101 -5.73 -18.54 1.86
CA ASP A 101 -4.29 -18.34 1.90
C ASP A 101 -3.69 -17.93 0.55
N PHE A 102 -2.69 -17.06 0.62
CA PHE A 102 -1.78 -16.70 -0.48
C PHE A 102 -0.35 -16.92 -0.01
N THR A 103 0.36 -17.85 -0.65
CA THR A 103 1.70 -18.26 -0.23
C THR A 103 2.74 -17.81 -1.25
N LEU A 104 3.63 -16.90 -0.84
CA LEU A 104 4.86 -16.59 -1.56
C LEU A 104 5.85 -17.73 -1.32
N ARG A 105 6.34 -18.34 -2.40
CA ARG A 105 7.28 -19.47 -2.35
C ARG A 105 8.60 -19.06 -2.97
N ASN A 106 9.69 -19.17 -2.23
CA ASN A 106 11.04 -19.04 -2.78
C ASN A 106 11.60 -20.44 -3.09
N ARG A 107 11.55 -20.85 -4.35
CA ARG A 107 12.08 -22.15 -4.81
C ARG A 107 13.50 -22.03 -5.37
N SER A 108 14.10 -20.84 -5.29
CA SER A 108 15.48 -20.59 -5.71
C SER A 108 16.50 -21.05 -4.64
N ALA A 109 17.78 -21.07 -5.03
CA ALA A 109 18.90 -21.25 -4.11
C ALA A 109 19.38 -19.96 -3.44
N GLN A 110 18.69 -18.83 -3.68
CA GLN A 110 19.03 -17.51 -3.17
C GLN A 110 18.01 -17.05 -2.13
N ARG A 111 18.40 -16.10 -1.27
CA ARG A 111 17.41 -15.41 -0.45
C ARG A 111 16.58 -14.44 -1.31
N PHE A 112 15.32 -14.30 -0.96
CA PHE A 112 14.41 -13.33 -1.53
C PHE A 112 14.06 -12.30 -0.46
N GLU A 113 14.20 -11.02 -0.78
CA GLU A 113 13.96 -9.91 0.13
C GLU A 113 12.65 -9.24 -0.29
N ALA A 114 11.71 -9.11 0.65
CA ALA A 114 10.40 -8.54 0.41
C ALA A 114 9.92 -7.78 1.64
N ASN A 115 8.99 -6.86 1.48
CA ASN A 115 8.32 -6.25 2.61
C ASN A 115 6.96 -6.92 2.81
N PHE A 116 6.80 -7.73 3.86
CA PHE A 116 5.55 -8.47 4.07
C PHE A 116 4.35 -7.60 4.45
N TYR A 117 4.57 -6.32 4.78
CA TYR A 117 3.50 -5.33 4.90
C TYR A 117 3.08 -4.74 3.54
N ASN A 118 3.90 -4.92 2.49
CA ASN A 118 3.64 -4.50 1.12
C ASN A 118 2.93 -5.60 0.31
N TRP A 119 2.01 -6.33 0.94
CA TRP A 119 0.99 -7.04 0.19
C TRP A 119 0.12 -6.00 -0.52
N GLN A 120 -0.50 -6.34 -1.63
CA GLN A 120 -1.25 -5.40 -2.46
C GLN A 120 -2.55 -6.07 -2.91
N LEU A 121 -3.65 -5.34 -2.89
CA LEU A 121 -4.93 -5.81 -3.40
C LEU A 121 -5.43 -4.89 -4.49
N TYR A 122 -5.73 -5.47 -5.64
CA TYR A 122 -6.29 -4.79 -6.80
C TYR A 122 -7.65 -5.36 -7.17
N LYS A 123 -8.51 -4.55 -7.79
CA LYS A 123 -9.75 -4.99 -8.44
C LYS A 123 -9.72 -4.64 -9.92
N ARG A 124 -10.25 -5.55 -10.74
CA ARG A 124 -10.45 -5.31 -12.16
C ARG A 124 -11.84 -4.77 -12.43
N VAL A 125 -11.92 -3.62 -13.09
CA VAL A 125 -13.18 -2.96 -13.50
C VAL A 125 -13.01 -2.42 -14.91
N ASP A 126 -13.95 -2.75 -15.81
CA ASP A 126 -13.94 -2.32 -17.23
C ASP A 126 -12.60 -2.55 -17.96
N GLY A 127 -11.93 -3.65 -17.62
CA GLY A 127 -10.64 -4.05 -18.18
C GLY A 127 -9.42 -3.42 -17.50
N GLY A 128 -9.59 -2.37 -16.71
CA GLY A 128 -8.51 -1.72 -15.94
C GLY A 128 -8.34 -2.30 -14.53
N TRP A 129 -7.13 -2.19 -13.98
CA TRP A 129 -6.80 -2.59 -12.61
C TRP A 129 -6.70 -1.38 -11.69
N TYR A 130 -7.37 -1.45 -10.55
CA TYR A 130 -7.41 -0.38 -9.55
C TYR A 130 -6.82 -0.87 -8.24
N TYR A 131 -5.81 -0.16 -7.74
CA TYR A 131 -5.21 -0.43 -6.44
C TYR A 131 -6.17 -0.06 -5.31
N ILE A 132 -6.35 -0.96 -4.34
CA ILE A 132 -7.27 -0.75 -3.21
C ILE A 132 -6.50 -0.64 -1.90
N MET A 133 -5.54 -1.52 -1.64
CA MET A 133 -4.91 -1.68 -0.32
C MET A 133 -3.48 -2.20 -0.40
N PRO A 134 -2.65 -1.93 0.62
CA PRO A 134 -2.88 -1.05 1.78
C PRO A 134 -2.69 0.44 1.45
N ARG A 135 -3.33 1.33 2.22
CA ARG A 135 -3.17 2.78 2.04
C ARG A 135 -1.84 3.33 2.58
N SER A 136 -1.16 2.54 3.42
CA SER A 136 0.11 2.91 4.02
C SER A 136 0.88 1.63 4.36
N THR A 137 2.15 1.60 4.00
CA THR A 137 2.99 0.41 4.15
C THR A 137 4.13 0.71 5.12
N PRO A 138 4.17 0.10 6.32
CA PRO A 138 5.39 0.04 7.13
C PRO A 138 6.55 -0.49 6.29
N GLN A 139 7.76 0.04 6.48
CA GLN A 139 8.93 -0.31 5.63
C GLN A 139 10.02 -1.19 6.31
N PRO A 140 9.69 -2.22 7.13
CA PRO A 140 10.69 -3.21 7.50
C PRO A 140 10.93 -4.18 6.33
N LEU A 141 12.20 -4.47 6.05
CA LEU A 141 12.59 -5.51 5.11
C LEU A 141 12.50 -6.88 5.79
N ALA A 142 11.85 -7.84 5.13
CA ALA A 142 11.86 -9.24 5.50
C ALA A 142 12.72 -10.05 4.51
N ILE A 143 13.29 -11.15 5.02
CA ILE A 143 14.18 -12.03 4.25
C ILE A 143 13.57 -13.43 4.28
N MET A 144 13.39 -14.00 3.10
CA MET A 144 13.06 -15.41 2.90
C MET A 144 14.31 -16.15 2.47
N ALA A 145 14.73 -17.14 3.25
CA ALA A 145 15.82 -18.03 2.88
C ALA A 145 15.47 -18.86 1.62
N ALA A 146 16.49 -19.49 1.04
CA ALA A 146 16.30 -20.44 -0.05
C ALA A 146 15.35 -21.58 0.39
N GLY A 147 14.31 -21.84 -0.40
CA GLY A 147 13.31 -22.86 -0.11
C GLY A 147 12.20 -22.43 0.86
N GLU A 148 12.25 -21.22 1.42
CA GLU A 148 11.27 -20.74 2.40
C GLU A 148 9.97 -20.26 1.74
N ASP A 149 8.88 -20.35 2.50
CA ASP A 149 7.55 -19.90 2.13
C ASP A 149 7.06 -18.86 3.15
N HIS A 150 6.29 -17.87 2.70
CA HIS A 150 5.58 -16.93 3.55
C HIS A 150 4.11 -16.88 3.12
N THR A 151 3.19 -16.91 4.09
CA THR A 151 1.75 -17.00 3.81
C THR A 151 1.00 -15.83 4.44
N TRP A 152 0.16 -15.18 3.63
CA TRP A 152 -0.91 -14.31 4.11
C TRP A 152 -2.23 -15.05 4.05
N THR A 153 -3.01 -15.00 5.13
CA THR A 153 -4.39 -15.46 5.18
C THR A 153 -5.31 -14.25 5.06
N LEU A 154 -6.02 -14.15 3.94
CA LEU A 154 -6.97 -13.09 3.64
C LEU A 154 -8.39 -13.53 4.03
N THR A 155 -9.07 -12.75 4.87
CA THR A 155 -10.51 -12.85 5.09
C THR A 155 -11.16 -11.58 4.55
N VAL A 156 -12.11 -11.73 3.64
CA VAL A 156 -12.83 -10.61 3.04
C VAL A 156 -14.21 -10.44 3.69
N THR A 157 -14.57 -9.21 4.02
CA THR A 157 -15.87 -8.86 4.60
C THR A 157 -16.49 -7.65 3.88
N THR A 158 -17.77 -7.40 4.16
CA THR A 158 -18.50 -6.19 3.69
C THR A 158 -19.26 -5.47 4.82
N GLY A 159 -19.13 -5.97 6.06
CA GLY A 159 -19.96 -5.58 7.20
C GLY A 159 -19.91 -4.09 7.50
N SER A 160 -18.72 -3.47 7.57
CA SER A 160 -18.62 -2.06 7.95
C SER A 160 -19.32 -1.13 6.97
N VAL A 161 -19.31 -1.42 5.67
CA VAL A 161 -20.01 -0.59 4.68
C VAL A 161 -21.52 -0.67 4.91
N ASN A 162 -22.06 -1.87 5.09
CA ASN A 162 -23.49 -2.10 5.31
C ASN A 162 -23.99 -1.49 6.63
N ASP A 163 -23.16 -1.52 7.66
CA ASP A 163 -23.49 -0.99 8.99
C ASP A 163 -23.24 0.54 9.09
N GLY A 164 -22.75 1.17 8.03
CA GLY A 164 -22.37 2.58 8.03
C GLY A 164 -21.13 2.88 8.88
N ALA A 165 -20.33 1.88 9.24
CA ALA A 165 -19.08 2.06 9.93
C ALA A 165 -17.96 2.49 8.96
N ALA A 166 -16.95 3.17 9.52
CA ALA A 166 -15.69 3.46 8.84
C ALA A 166 -14.91 2.16 8.60
N ILE A 167 -14.14 2.12 7.52
CA ILE A 167 -13.28 0.96 7.21
C ILE A 167 -11.91 1.14 7.87
N ASP A 168 -11.59 0.24 8.78
CA ASP A 168 -10.28 0.20 9.44
C ASP A 168 -9.14 -0.02 8.45
N ARG A 169 -7.98 0.56 8.77
CA ARG A 169 -6.76 0.31 8.02
C ARG A 169 -6.27 -1.10 8.31
N VAL A 170 -6.14 -1.91 7.27
CA VAL A 170 -5.55 -3.24 7.39
C VAL A 170 -4.03 -3.11 7.38
N GLN A 171 -3.40 -3.61 8.44
CA GLN A 171 -1.95 -3.79 8.53
C GLN A 171 -1.70 -5.18 9.08
N GLY A 172 -0.68 -5.85 8.58
CA GLY A 172 -0.34 -7.20 9.00
C GLY A 172 0.55 -7.88 7.98
N THR A 173 1.18 -8.96 8.42
CA THR A 173 2.07 -9.78 7.59
C THR A 173 1.56 -11.21 7.43
N GLU A 174 0.56 -11.64 8.21
CA GLU A 174 0.02 -13.01 8.18
C GLU A 174 -1.49 -12.97 8.03
N SER A 175 -2.25 -12.62 9.07
CA SER A 175 -3.72 -12.51 8.98
C SER A 175 -4.16 -11.11 8.53
N LEU A 176 -4.95 -11.06 7.46
CA LEU A 176 -5.45 -9.83 6.85
C LEU A 176 -6.98 -9.87 6.81
N SER A 177 -7.65 -8.90 7.46
CA SER A 177 -9.11 -8.76 7.41
C SER A 177 -9.47 -7.58 6.52
N ALA A 178 -9.83 -7.85 5.27
CA ALA A 178 -10.13 -6.85 4.26
C ALA A 178 -11.64 -6.56 4.20
N ASP A 179 -12.07 -5.44 4.76
CA ASP A 179 -13.47 -5.03 4.72
C ASP A 179 -13.81 -4.13 3.51
N GLY A 180 -15.10 -4.01 3.23
CA GLY A 180 -15.65 -3.12 2.20
C GLY A 180 -15.20 -3.50 0.79
N LEU A 181 -15.28 -4.79 0.46
CA LEU A 181 -15.11 -5.31 -0.89
C LEU A 181 -16.44 -5.87 -1.39
N GLY A 182 -16.76 -5.62 -2.66
CA GLY A 182 -17.90 -6.24 -3.35
C GLY A 182 -17.45 -7.36 -4.29
N GLY A 183 -18.40 -8.15 -4.81
CA GLY A 183 -18.10 -9.19 -5.78
C GLY A 183 -17.34 -8.68 -7.01
N GLY A 184 -16.50 -9.54 -7.59
CA GLY A 184 -15.73 -9.21 -8.78
C GLY A 184 -14.40 -9.94 -8.88
N HIS A 185 -13.58 -9.50 -9.81
CA HIS A 185 -12.26 -10.07 -10.10
C HIS A 185 -11.16 -9.22 -9.45
N TYR A 186 -10.29 -9.88 -8.71
CA TYR A 186 -9.25 -9.26 -7.88
C TYR A 186 -7.88 -9.88 -8.16
N ALA A 187 -6.83 -9.20 -7.72
CA ALA A 187 -5.49 -9.75 -7.64
C ALA A 187 -4.86 -9.44 -6.29
N PHE A 188 -4.33 -10.47 -5.65
CA PHE A 188 -3.46 -10.33 -4.47
C PHE A 188 -2.01 -10.36 -4.97
N ALA A 189 -1.20 -9.41 -4.51
CA ALA A 189 0.13 -9.21 -5.04
C ALA A 189 1.13 -8.78 -3.96
N THR A 190 2.41 -8.84 -4.32
CA THR A 190 3.53 -8.29 -3.55
C THR A 190 4.71 -8.06 -4.48
N ASP A 191 5.79 -7.49 -3.96
CA ASP A 191 7.05 -7.31 -4.69
C ASP A 191 8.26 -7.59 -3.80
N GLY A 192 9.39 -7.82 -4.45
CA GLY A 192 10.67 -8.05 -3.80
C GLY A 192 11.81 -8.24 -4.79
N TRP A 193 12.98 -8.60 -4.29
CA TRP A 193 14.16 -8.86 -5.12
C TRP A 193 15.00 -9.99 -4.52
N PHE A 194 15.72 -10.71 -5.38
CA PHE A 194 16.74 -11.65 -4.91
C PHE A 194 17.96 -10.89 -4.40
N GLU A 195 18.77 -11.49 -3.51
CA GLU A 195 20.03 -10.90 -3.03
C GLU A 195 20.99 -10.48 -4.13
N ALA A 196 21.02 -11.20 -5.26
CA ALA A 196 21.80 -10.85 -6.43
C ALA A 196 21.24 -9.66 -7.24
N GLY A 197 19.99 -9.25 -6.98
CA GLY A 197 19.27 -8.19 -7.65
C GLY A 197 19.30 -6.86 -6.89
N SER A 198 18.30 -6.01 -7.14
CA SER A 198 18.20 -4.67 -6.55
C SER A 198 16.74 -4.31 -6.27
N TYR A 199 16.51 -3.53 -5.21
CA TYR A 199 15.20 -2.93 -4.92
C TYR A 199 14.73 -1.93 -6.00
N GLU A 200 15.65 -1.43 -6.83
CA GLU A 200 15.33 -0.52 -7.95
C GLU A 200 14.78 -1.27 -9.18
N GLU A 201 14.91 -2.59 -9.20
CA GLU A 201 14.44 -3.48 -10.26
C GLU A 201 13.62 -4.62 -9.65
N PRO A 202 12.49 -4.31 -9.00
CA PRO A 202 11.74 -5.30 -8.24
C PRO A 202 11.05 -6.30 -9.17
N ILE A 203 10.81 -7.48 -8.63
CA ILE A 203 9.97 -8.53 -9.20
C ILE A 203 8.59 -8.41 -8.53
N ALA A 204 7.56 -8.07 -9.32
CA ALA A 204 6.18 -8.10 -8.87
C ALA A 204 5.63 -9.51 -9.02
N LEU A 205 4.89 -9.99 -8.01
CA LEU A 205 4.24 -11.30 -8.01
C LEU A 205 2.76 -11.10 -7.73
N ALA A 206 1.90 -11.73 -8.53
CA ALA A 206 0.46 -11.58 -8.41
C ALA A 206 -0.27 -12.89 -8.70
N ALA A 207 -1.40 -13.07 -8.02
CA ALA A 207 -2.35 -14.12 -8.31
C ALA A 207 -3.77 -13.54 -8.30
N SER A 208 -4.54 -13.86 -9.35
CA SER A 208 -5.92 -13.41 -9.48
C SER A 208 -6.89 -14.35 -8.76
N PHE A 209 -8.02 -13.79 -8.32
CA PHE A 209 -9.13 -14.55 -7.77
C PHE A 209 -10.47 -13.85 -8.00
N ASP A 210 -11.55 -14.63 -8.04
CA ASP A 210 -12.92 -14.12 -8.09
C ASP A 210 -13.54 -14.15 -6.69
N LEU A 211 -13.98 -12.99 -6.22
CA LEU A 211 -14.76 -12.87 -4.99
C LEU A 211 -16.24 -13.09 -5.29
N GLN A 212 -16.80 -14.15 -4.71
CA GLN A 212 -18.22 -14.49 -4.81
C GLN A 212 -19.02 -13.70 -3.76
N ALA A 213 -19.49 -12.53 -4.15
CA ALA A 213 -20.32 -11.64 -3.35
C ALA A 213 -21.21 -10.80 -4.26
N ASP A 214 -22.19 -10.11 -3.67
CA ASP A 214 -22.92 -9.07 -4.38
C ASP A 214 -22.01 -7.86 -4.64
N PRO A 215 -22.28 -7.05 -5.69
CA PRO A 215 -21.62 -5.77 -5.86
C PRO A 215 -21.77 -4.90 -4.61
N LEU A 216 -20.71 -4.15 -4.29
CA LEU A 216 -20.74 -3.23 -3.15
C LEU A 216 -21.75 -2.11 -3.43
N GLN A 217 -22.54 -1.75 -2.41
CA GLN A 217 -23.50 -0.66 -2.47
C GLN A 217 -22.93 0.56 -1.75
N LEU A 218 -23.07 1.73 -2.37
CA LEU A 218 -22.60 2.98 -1.76
C LEU A 218 -23.68 3.51 -0.81
N THR A 219 -23.33 3.67 0.46
CA THR A 219 -24.16 4.25 1.51
C THR A 219 -23.34 5.28 2.28
N THR A 220 -24.00 6.23 2.95
CA THR A 220 -23.33 7.07 3.94
C THR A 220 -22.85 6.23 5.12
N THR A 221 -21.86 6.75 5.83
CA THR A 221 -21.53 6.36 7.18
C THR A 221 -22.64 6.76 8.14
N ALA A 222 -22.68 6.13 9.31
CA ALA A 222 -23.57 6.46 10.42
C ALA A 222 -23.16 7.76 11.13
N ALA A 223 -22.05 8.40 10.72
CA ALA A 223 -21.61 9.66 11.30
C ALA A 223 -22.40 10.87 10.79
N ILE A 224 -23.06 10.78 9.64
CA ILE A 224 -23.96 11.83 9.16
C ILE A 224 -25.20 11.86 10.06
N ALA A 225 -25.30 12.87 10.91
CA ALA A 225 -26.38 13.00 11.90
C ALA A 225 -27.64 13.63 11.31
N GLU A 226 -27.45 14.65 10.47
CA GLU A 226 -28.53 15.43 9.89
C GLU A 226 -28.12 16.01 8.54
N THR A 227 -29.13 16.23 7.69
CA THR A 227 -28.98 16.88 6.40
C THR A 227 -30.04 17.97 6.26
N GLU A 228 -29.64 19.12 5.70
CA GLU A 228 -30.53 20.23 5.39
C GLU A 228 -30.11 20.92 4.09
N TRP A 229 -31.07 21.55 3.43
CA TRP A 229 -30.80 22.34 2.23
C TRP A 229 -30.52 23.80 2.60
N ASP A 230 -29.35 24.30 2.20
CA ASP A 230 -28.99 25.72 2.20
C ASP A 230 -28.90 26.20 0.75
N GLY A 231 -30.01 26.72 0.24
CA GLY A 231 -30.15 27.08 -1.17
C GLY A 231 -30.02 25.85 -2.08
N GLU A 232 -28.96 25.82 -2.90
CA GLU A 232 -28.65 24.72 -3.84
C GLU A 232 -27.65 23.71 -3.25
N THR A 233 -27.19 23.92 -2.01
CA THR A 233 -26.21 23.05 -1.36
C THR A 233 -26.91 22.18 -0.32
N LEU A 234 -26.68 20.87 -0.38
CA LEU A 234 -27.05 19.97 0.69
C LEU A 234 -25.96 20.02 1.77
N VAL A 235 -26.30 20.53 2.94
CA VAL A 235 -25.41 20.60 4.10
C VAL A 235 -25.65 19.36 4.96
N ALA A 236 -24.58 18.68 5.36
CA ALA A 236 -24.61 17.49 6.18
C ALA A 236 -23.73 17.70 7.42
N ARG A 237 -24.29 17.54 8.62
CA ARG A 237 -23.51 17.61 9.86
C ARG A 237 -23.01 16.23 10.23
N SER A 238 -21.69 16.12 10.40
CA SER A 238 -21.00 14.91 10.83
C SER A 238 -20.83 14.90 12.35
N THR A 239 -20.87 13.71 12.94
CA THR A 239 -20.48 13.47 14.34
C THR A 239 -19.00 13.14 14.49
N ARG A 240 -18.22 13.11 13.39
CA ARG A 240 -16.78 12.88 13.44
C ARG A 240 -16.04 14.11 13.95
N GLY A 241 -14.92 13.83 14.63
CA GLY A 241 -14.07 14.83 15.26
C GLY A 241 -14.69 15.45 16.52
N GLU A 242 -13.90 16.27 17.19
CA GLU A 242 -14.30 17.05 18.35
C GLU A 242 -13.73 18.46 18.20
N ALA A 243 -14.40 19.46 18.74
CA ALA A 243 -13.87 20.81 18.84
C ALA A 243 -12.66 20.83 19.80
N ASP A 244 -11.59 21.53 19.46
CA ASP A 244 -10.45 21.73 20.37
C ASP A 244 -10.81 22.73 21.49
N ASN A 245 -11.74 23.65 21.23
CA ASN A 245 -12.31 24.60 22.18
C ASN A 245 -13.75 25.04 21.83
N ASP A 246 -14.41 25.73 22.78
CA ASP A 246 -15.82 26.15 22.68
C ASP A 246 -16.13 27.11 21.51
N ASN A 247 -15.11 27.73 20.89
CA ASN A 247 -15.25 28.65 19.77
C ASN A 247 -14.85 28.05 18.42
N ASP A 248 -14.45 26.77 18.36
CA ASP A 248 -14.05 26.19 17.08
C ASP A 248 -15.25 25.99 16.18
N GLU A 249 -15.10 26.47 14.95
CA GLU A 249 -16.04 26.20 13.88
C GLU A 249 -15.68 24.88 13.18
N HIS A 250 -16.69 24.26 12.56
CA HIS A 250 -16.48 23.05 11.78
C HIS A 250 -15.69 23.39 10.52
N ASP A 251 -14.75 22.53 10.14
CA ASP A 251 -14.20 22.51 8.80
C ASP A 251 -15.24 21.98 7.81
N ALA A 252 -15.13 22.38 6.55
CA ALA A 252 -16.05 21.97 5.50
C ALA A 252 -15.34 21.16 4.43
N TYR A 253 -15.89 19.97 4.14
CA TYR A 253 -15.57 19.17 2.97
C TYR A 253 -16.65 19.40 1.91
N MET A 254 -16.27 19.95 0.76
CA MET A 254 -17.18 20.36 -0.31
C MET A 254 -17.02 19.42 -1.49
N LEU A 255 -18.14 18.88 -1.98
CA LEU A 255 -18.23 18.14 -3.22
C LEU A 255 -19.16 18.88 -4.19
N GLU A 256 -18.70 19.11 -5.41
CA GLU A 256 -19.49 19.70 -6.50
C GLU A 256 -19.46 18.75 -7.71
N ARG A 257 -20.63 18.45 -8.28
CA ARG A 257 -20.73 17.76 -9.56
C ARG A 257 -20.37 18.73 -10.67
N ILE A 258 -19.43 18.34 -11.52
CA ILE A 258 -18.88 19.20 -12.58
C ILE A 258 -19.08 18.58 -13.97
N ASP A 259 -19.03 19.43 -15.00
CA ASP A 259 -19.10 19.01 -16.40
C ASP A 259 -17.75 18.46 -16.89
N ASP A 260 -17.73 17.85 -18.08
CA ASP A 260 -16.53 17.26 -18.71
C ASP A 260 -15.46 18.26 -19.16
N SER A 261 -15.63 19.55 -18.86
CA SER A 261 -14.73 20.62 -19.32
C SER A 261 -13.36 20.62 -18.64
N GLU A 262 -13.25 20.07 -17.43
CA GLU A 262 -12.00 20.03 -16.68
C GLU A 262 -11.14 18.82 -17.12
N PRO A 263 -9.89 19.04 -17.53
CA PRO A 263 -8.98 17.96 -17.90
C PRO A 263 -8.42 17.28 -16.64
N HIS A 264 -8.29 15.95 -16.69
CA HIS A 264 -7.64 15.07 -15.69
C HIS A 264 -8.45 14.74 -14.42
N ALA A 265 -9.58 14.05 -14.58
CA ALA A 265 -10.26 13.39 -13.46
C ALA A 265 -9.55 12.06 -13.11
N GLU A 266 -9.34 11.82 -11.81
CA GLU A 266 -8.90 10.52 -11.31
C GLU A 266 -10.07 9.54 -11.35
N GLN A 267 -9.98 8.51 -12.17
CA GLN A 267 -10.99 7.45 -12.21
C GLN A 267 -10.88 6.59 -10.95
N ILE A 268 -11.98 6.51 -10.19
CA ILE A 268 -12.03 5.75 -8.94
C ILE A 268 -13.17 4.73 -8.95
N ILE A 269 -12.99 3.67 -8.18
CA ILE A 269 -13.99 2.60 -7.99
C ILE A 269 -14.61 2.66 -6.59
N ILE A 270 -15.73 1.96 -6.40
CA ILE A 270 -16.48 2.03 -5.13
C ILE A 270 -15.64 1.55 -3.95
N GLU A 271 -14.80 0.53 -4.13
CA GLU A 271 -13.87 0.06 -3.10
C GLU A 271 -12.89 1.15 -2.64
N GLN A 272 -12.49 2.07 -3.53
CA GLN A 272 -11.64 3.21 -3.16
C GLN A 272 -12.47 4.30 -2.47
N VAL A 273 -13.67 4.61 -3.00
CA VAL A 273 -14.59 5.60 -2.42
C VAL A 273 -14.93 5.27 -0.96
N VAL A 274 -15.31 4.03 -0.64
CA VAL A 274 -15.77 3.67 0.72
C VAL A 274 -14.69 3.72 1.79
N ARG A 275 -13.41 3.88 1.40
CA ARG A 275 -12.27 3.94 2.33
C ARG A 275 -11.95 5.37 2.75
N ASP A 276 -12.50 6.37 2.08
CA ASP A 276 -12.44 7.78 2.46
C ASP A 276 -13.85 8.18 2.93
N ASP A 277 -14.02 8.35 4.24
CA ASP A 277 -15.35 8.53 4.84
C ASP A 277 -16.03 9.82 4.33
N GLN A 278 -15.27 10.91 4.15
CA GLN A 278 -15.80 12.16 3.65
C GLN A 278 -16.21 12.04 2.18
N LEU A 279 -15.36 11.42 1.34
CA LEU A 279 -15.70 11.18 -0.07
C LEU A 279 -16.90 10.23 -0.23
N ARG A 280 -16.94 9.16 0.57
CA ARG A 280 -18.04 8.20 0.64
C ARG A 280 -19.35 8.89 0.95
N ASP A 281 -19.39 9.67 2.03
CA ASP A 281 -20.58 10.39 2.46
C ASP A 281 -21.02 11.41 1.42
N ALA A 282 -20.09 12.20 0.87
CA ALA A 282 -20.41 13.27 -0.06
C ALA A 282 -20.99 12.73 -1.37
N ILE A 283 -20.41 11.67 -1.95
CA ILE A 283 -20.94 11.03 -3.16
C ILE A 283 -22.27 10.33 -2.86
N ALA A 284 -22.38 9.61 -1.73
CA ALA A 284 -23.63 8.94 -1.35
C ALA A 284 -24.80 9.94 -1.23
N LEU A 285 -24.59 11.04 -0.51
CA LEU A 285 -25.56 12.12 -0.34
C LEU A 285 -25.90 12.81 -1.68
N SER A 286 -24.90 13.09 -2.52
CA SER A 286 -25.12 13.67 -3.85
C SER A 286 -26.07 12.80 -4.69
N ARG A 287 -25.93 11.48 -4.62
CA ARG A 287 -26.77 10.55 -5.38
C ARG A 287 -28.14 10.32 -4.76
N GLU A 288 -28.22 10.21 -3.44
CA GLU A 288 -29.47 9.99 -2.72
C GLU A 288 -30.44 11.19 -2.88
N TYR A 289 -29.91 12.41 -2.79
CA TYR A 289 -30.70 13.64 -2.82
C TYR A 289 -30.66 14.35 -4.19
N ASP A 290 -29.99 13.79 -5.19
CA ASP A 290 -29.65 14.43 -6.46
C ASP A 290 -29.06 15.84 -6.28
N ALA A 291 -28.18 15.98 -5.29
CA ALA A 291 -27.55 17.25 -4.96
C ALA A 291 -26.31 17.48 -5.83
N ALA A 292 -26.30 18.58 -6.59
CA ALA A 292 -25.12 19.01 -7.35
C ALA A 292 -23.99 19.49 -6.42
N ARG A 293 -24.32 19.99 -5.23
CA ARG A 293 -23.36 20.41 -4.21
C ARG A 293 -23.68 19.79 -2.86
N VAL A 294 -22.66 19.22 -2.23
CA VAL A 294 -22.73 18.67 -0.86
C VAL A 294 -21.64 19.33 -0.02
N ARG A 295 -22.02 19.82 1.17
CA ARG A 295 -21.10 20.33 2.19
C ARG A 295 -21.19 19.44 3.43
N ILE A 296 -20.11 18.75 3.77
CA ILE A 296 -20.01 18.04 5.06
C ILE A 296 -19.31 18.98 6.05
N GLU A 297 -19.97 19.26 7.17
CA GLU A 297 -19.43 20.02 8.29
C GLU A 297 -18.95 19.05 9.37
N GLU A 298 -17.67 19.12 9.69
CA GLU A 298 -16.98 18.17 10.57
C GLU A 298 -15.81 18.85 11.28
N PHE A 299 -15.48 18.43 12.50
CA PHE A 299 -14.24 18.88 13.16
C PHE A 299 -13.04 18.06 12.68
N THR A 300 -11.94 18.69 12.29
CA THR A 300 -10.69 17.97 12.00
C THR A 300 -9.47 18.65 12.60
N SER A 301 -8.53 17.85 13.10
CA SER A 301 -7.23 18.31 13.59
C SER A 301 -6.13 18.27 12.53
N SER A 302 -6.49 17.95 11.27
CA SER A 302 -5.54 17.87 10.16
C SER A 302 -5.24 19.24 9.57
N ILE A 303 -3.97 19.47 9.24
CA ILE A 303 -3.51 20.68 8.53
C ILE A 303 -2.75 20.22 7.28
N PRO A 304 -3.26 20.48 6.07
CA PRO A 304 -4.54 21.15 5.76
C PRO A 304 -5.79 20.35 6.21
N PRO A 305 -6.98 20.96 6.30
CA PRO A 305 -8.22 20.27 6.65
C PRO A 305 -8.48 19.06 5.75
N PHE A 306 -8.82 17.94 6.38
CA PHE A 306 -9.03 16.62 5.78
C PHE A 306 -7.80 16.09 5.00
N GLY A 307 -6.60 16.64 5.25
CA GLY A 307 -5.38 16.29 4.54
C GLY A 307 -5.38 16.70 3.06
N LEU A 308 -6.24 17.65 2.67
CA LEU A 308 -6.38 18.12 1.30
C LEU A 308 -5.83 19.55 1.14
N ASP A 309 -4.68 19.69 0.48
CA ASP A 309 -4.04 20.99 0.22
C ASP A 309 -4.66 21.74 -0.98
N ASP A 310 -5.15 21.00 -1.98
CA ASP A 310 -5.66 21.51 -3.26
C ASP A 310 -6.92 20.75 -3.69
N SER A 311 -7.70 21.31 -4.62
CA SER A 311 -8.87 20.64 -5.16
C SER A 311 -8.50 19.31 -5.86
N ARG A 312 -9.32 18.27 -5.67
CA ARG A 312 -9.22 17.00 -6.41
C ARG A 312 -10.43 16.80 -7.30
N ILE A 313 -10.21 16.16 -8.45
CA ILE A 313 -11.29 15.82 -9.38
C ILE A 313 -11.33 14.30 -9.53
N TYR A 314 -12.50 13.73 -9.25
CA TYR A 314 -12.75 12.30 -9.35
C TYR A 314 -13.78 12.00 -10.44
N GLU A 315 -13.60 10.90 -11.15
CA GLU A 315 -14.62 10.31 -12.01
C GLU A 315 -15.09 8.99 -11.37
N PHE A 316 -16.38 8.94 -11.03
CA PHE A 316 -17.00 7.77 -10.38
C PHE A 316 -18.31 7.43 -11.08
N GLN A 317 -18.36 6.22 -11.66
CA GLN A 317 -19.53 5.71 -12.39
C GLN A 317 -20.06 6.66 -13.50
N GLY A 318 -19.14 7.35 -14.18
CA GLY A 318 -19.45 8.27 -15.29
C GLY A 318 -19.82 9.69 -14.87
N GLU A 319 -19.89 9.98 -13.58
CA GLU A 319 -20.09 11.33 -13.04
C GLU A 319 -18.76 11.89 -12.55
N ARG A 320 -18.57 13.21 -12.71
CA ARG A 320 -17.37 13.91 -12.24
C ARG A 320 -17.66 14.79 -11.05
N TYR A 321 -16.75 14.74 -10.09
CA TYR A 321 -16.86 15.44 -8.83
C TYR A 321 -15.58 16.23 -8.56
N GLN A 322 -15.71 17.52 -8.28
CA GLN A 322 -14.66 18.33 -7.69
C GLN A 322 -14.82 18.35 -6.18
N VAL A 323 -13.75 18.00 -5.48
CA VAL A 323 -13.64 18.09 -4.03
C VAL A 323 -12.76 19.26 -3.65
N THR A 324 -13.22 20.07 -2.70
CA THR A 324 -12.44 21.13 -2.04
C THR A 324 -12.67 21.10 -0.55
N THR A 325 -11.78 21.73 0.21
CA THR A 325 -11.92 21.89 1.66
C THR A 325 -11.84 23.35 2.05
N ARG A 326 -12.47 23.69 3.18
CA ARG A 326 -12.38 25.00 3.80
C ARG A 326 -12.17 24.83 5.29
N ALA A 327 -11.18 25.54 5.82
CA ALA A 327 -10.96 25.61 7.26
C ALA A 327 -12.11 26.36 7.95
N GLY A 328 -12.55 25.87 9.10
CA GLY A 328 -13.34 26.64 10.06
C GLY A 328 -12.51 27.79 10.61
N ASP A 329 -13.16 28.91 10.97
CA ASP A 329 -12.45 30.00 11.62
C ASP A 329 -12.15 29.62 13.08
N SER A 330 -10.88 29.57 13.48
CA SER A 330 -10.48 29.46 14.90
C SER A 330 -10.26 30.86 15.46
N THR A 331 -11.10 31.32 16.39
CA THR A 331 -10.92 32.61 17.10
C THR A 331 -10.21 32.47 18.43
#